data_AF-A0A7L4ZJ44-F1
#
_entry.id   AF-A0A7L4ZJ44-F1
#
_cell.length_a   1.000
_cell.length_b   1.000
_cell.length_c   1.000
_cell.angle_alpha   90.00
_cell.angle_beta   90.00
_cell.angle_gamma   90.00
#
_symmetry.space_group_name_H-M   'P 1'
#
loop_
_entity.id
_entity.type
_entity.pdbx_description
1 polymer ?
#
loop_
_entity_poly.entity_id
_entity_poly.type
_entity_poly.pdbx_seq_one_letter_code
_entity_poly.pdbx_strand_id
1 'polypeptide(L)'
;MSEENLPISTNLDTTDLQLQLEQLQREFDTIEQKVQEFKALLYSHLADEIVEVQELTVIYKELKLAKKQKRVLQKQRGKKYIAPKGLKVVSASSEKTINTEDLQEKKRLYKEAMFHVHPDKFSMKPEHTELATEVTTKLIQIYKEDDLETLKAYHAHIFSNVSLTELTKTANVQIHASETSHIKIAIETLKAKLHQLKNSSLHKILTEYENPYVFIDELKVYYKDKLSKLRKRTRKAFK
;
A
#
# COMPACT_ATOMS: atom_id res chain seq x y z
N MET A 1 -32.30 -49.30 -15.04
CA MET A 1 -32.68 -48.44 -13.91
C MET A 1 -31.48 -47.54 -13.67
N SER A 2 -31.51 -46.37 -14.30
CA SER A 2 -30.39 -45.42 -14.33
C SER A 2 -30.62 -44.43 -13.19
N GLU A 3 -29.72 -44.38 -12.23
CA GLU A 3 -29.80 -43.39 -11.14
C GLU A 3 -29.35 -42.02 -11.66
N GLU A 4 -30.29 -41.09 -11.73
CA GLU A 4 -30.04 -39.67 -11.99
C GLU A 4 -29.49 -39.02 -10.72
N ASN A 5 -28.19 -38.75 -10.68
CA ASN A 5 -27.58 -37.86 -9.69
C ASN A 5 -27.83 -36.40 -10.11
N LEU A 6 -28.78 -35.72 -9.48
CA LEU A 6 -29.00 -34.28 -9.62
C LEU A 6 -28.16 -33.49 -8.59
N PRO A 7 -27.47 -32.40 -8.99
CA PRO A 7 -26.74 -31.53 -8.08
C PRO A 7 -27.65 -30.40 -7.57
N ILE A 8 -28.14 -30.50 -6.34
CA ILE A 8 -29.06 -29.48 -5.76
C ILE A 8 -28.42 -28.68 -4.61
N SER A 9 -27.27 -29.08 -4.07
CA SER A 9 -26.72 -28.47 -2.85
C SER A 9 -25.92 -27.17 -3.04
N THR A 10 -25.51 -26.78 -4.24
CA THR A 10 -24.59 -25.63 -4.42
C THR A 10 -25.27 -24.26 -4.42
N ASN A 11 -26.58 -24.19 -4.66
CA ASN A 11 -27.28 -22.91 -4.85
C ASN A 11 -27.80 -22.27 -3.55
N LEU A 12 -28.03 -23.03 -2.47
CA LEU A 12 -28.41 -22.45 -1.18
C LEU A 12 -27.22 -21.74 -0.49
N ASP A 13 -26.04 -22.37 -0.54
CA ASP A 13 -24.83 -21.81 0.07
C ASP A 13 -24.38 -20.51 -0.62
N THR A 14 -24.60 -20.38 -1.93
CA THR A 14 -24.29 -19.14 -2.66
C THR A 14 -25.25 -18.02 -2.29
N THR A 15 -26.54 -18.29 -2.13
CA THR A 15 -27.53 -17.28 -1.74
C THR A 15 -27.30 -16.76 -0.33
N ASP A 16 -26.92 -17.63 0.62
CA ASP A 16 -26.62 -17.23 1.99
C ASP A 16 -25.35 -16.35 2.08
N LEU A 17 -24.33 -16.69 1.29
CA LEU A 17 -23.10 -15.88 1.20
C LEU A 17 -23.35 -14.51 0.57
N GLN A 18 -24.22 -14.43 -0.44
CA GLN A 18 -24.63 -13.15 -1.04
C GLN A 18 -25.39 -12.27 -0.05
N LEU A 19 -26.31 -12.87 0.72
CA LEU A 19 -27.05 -12.16 1.76
C LEU A 19 -26.11 -11.63 2.85
N GLN A 20 -25.14 -12.44 3.28
CA GLN A 20 -24.13 -12.01 4.25
C GLN A 20 -23.28 -10.85 3.72
N LEU A 21 -22.89 -10.91 2.44
CA LEU A 21 -22.14 -9.84 1.81
C LEU A 21 -22.96 -8.54 1.77
N GLU A 22 -24.23 -8.61 1.39
CA GLU A 22 -25.12 -7.45 1.34
C GLU A 22 -25.34 -6.83 2.73
N GLN A 23 -25.53 -7.65 3.76
CA GLN A 23 -25.64 -7.17 5.14
C GLN A 23 -24.37 -6.45 5.60
N LEU A 24 -23.20 -7.05 5.36
CA LEU A 24 -21.92 -6.43 5.72
C LEU A 24 -21.66 -5.14 4.92
N GLN A 25 -22.07 -5.09 3.65
CA GLN A 25 -21.99 -3.89 2.83
C GLN A 25 -22.85 -2.76 3.41
N ARG A 26 -24.11 -3.05 3.77
CA ARG A 26 -25.00 -2.07 4.42
C ARG A 26 -24.44 -1.60 5.77
N GLU A 27 -23.89 -2.50 6.57
CA GLU A 27 -23.22 -2.13 7.82
C GLU A 27 -22.02 -1.21 7.56
N PHE A 28 -21.20 -1.52 6.55
CA PHE A 28 -20.06 -0.68 6.17
C PHE A 28 -20.51 0.71 5.73
N ASP A 29 -21.49 0.80 4.83
CA ASP A 29 -21.98 2.06 4.28
C ASP A 29 -22.60 2.94 5.39
N THR A 30 -23.36 2.35 6.31
CA THR A 30 -23.96 3.11 7.43
C THR A 30 -22.91 3.65 8.40
N ILE A 31 -21.88 2.89 8.71
CA ILE A 31 -20.79 3.34 9.58
C ILE A 31 -19.95 4.41 8.84
N GLU A 32 -19.66 4.19 7.56
CA GLU A 32 -18.92 5.14 6.74
C GLU A 32 -19.65 6.47 6.64
N GLN A 33 -20.95 6.46 6.35
CA GLN A 33 -21.78 7.67 6.30
C GLN A 33 -21.72 8.45 7.62
N LYS A 34 -21.90 7.79 8.77
CA LYS A 34 -21.79 8.44 10.09
C LYS A 34 -20.43 9.07 10.31
N VAL A 35 -19.35 8.37 9.93
CA VAL A 35 -17.98 8.90 10.04
C VAL A 35 -17.77 10.10 9.12
N GLN A 36 -18.28 10.05 7.89
CA GLN A 36 -18.15 11.14 6.92
C GLN A 36 -18.98 12.37 7.33
N GLU A 37 -20.21 12.19 7.83
CA GLU A 37 -21.05 13.25 8.38
C GLU A 37 -20.35 13.95 9.54
N PHE A 38 -19.83 13.18 10.50
CA PHE A 38 -19.09 13.74 11.62
C PHE A 38 -17.81 14.46 11.19
N LYS A 39 -17.09 13.90 10.20
CA LYS A 39 -15.93 14.55 9.60
C LYS A 39 -16.30 15.87 8.92
N ALA A 40 -17.36 15.91 8.13
CA ALA A 40 -17.84 17.13 7.47
C ALA A 40 -18.19 18.20 8.52
N LEU A 41 -18.81 17.79 9.61
CA LEU A 41 -19.14 18.65 10.74
C LEU A 41 -17.89 19.16 11.48
N LEU A 42 -16.86 18.33 11.66
CA LEU A 42 -15.56 18.78 12.19
C LEU A 42 -14.93 19.85 11.29
N TYR A 43 -14.94 19.64 9.97
CA TYR A 43 -14.38 20.60 9.03
C TYR A 43 -15.19 21.91 9.01
N SER A 44 -16.51 21.87 9.03
CA SER A 44 -17.31 23.11 9.03
C SER A 44 -17.04 23.98 10.26
N HIS A 45 -16.70 23.38 11.40
CA HIS A 45 -16.43 24.10 12.65
C HIS A 45 -14.96 24.49 12.87
N LEU A 46 -14.01 23.86 12.19
CA LEU A 46 -12.57 24.04 12.43
C LEU A 46 -11.78 24.44 11.19
N ALA A 47 -12.42 24.58 10.02
CA ALA A 47 -11.74 24.88 8.76
C ALA A 47 -10.89 26.15 8.87
N ASP A 48 -11.46 27.23 9.40
CA ASP A 48 -10.79 28.52 9.52
C ASP A 48 -9.56 28.42 10.43
N GLU A 49 -9.70 27.78 11.60
CA GLU A 49 -8.59 27.57 12.52
C GLU A 49 -7.49 26.68 11.93
N ILE A 50 -7.87 25.64 11.18
CA ILE A 50 -6.92 24.74 10.52
C ILE A 50 -6.12 25.50 9.46
N VAL A 51 -6.80 26.27 8.60
CA VAL A 51 -6.16 27.07 7.55
C VAL A 51 -5.21 28.08 8.18
N GLU A 52 -5.65 28.82 9.19
CA GLU A 52 -4.82 29.82 9.84
C GLU A 52 -3.58 29.19 10.52
N VAL A 53 -3.74 28.04 11.18
CA VAL A 53 -2.58 27.32 11.76
C VAL A 53 -1.57 26.95 10.68
N GLN A 54 -2.03 26.50 9.50
CA GLN A 54 -1.15 26.12 8.40
C GLN A 54 -0.39 27.34 7.87
N GLU A 55 -1.09 28.44 7.58
CA GLU A 55 -0.50 29.69 7.11
C GLU A 55 0.54 30.24 8.08
N LEU A 56 0.19 30.36 9.37
CA LEU A 56 1.10 30.84 10.40
C LEU A 56 2.30 29.91 10.58
N THR A 57 2.14 28.60 10.38
CA THR A 57 3.24 27.63 10.44
C THR A 57 4.22 27.84 9.29
N VAL A 58 3.74 28.10 8.08
CA VAL A 58 4.58 28.42 6.92
C VAL A 58 5.36 29.71 7.19
N ILE A 59 4.68 30.78 7.58
CA ILE A 59 5.31 32.07 7.92
C ILE A 59 6.35 31.90 9.03
N TYR A 60 6.06 31.12 10.06
CA TYR A 60 7.00 30.86 11.14
C TYR A 60 8.27 30.14 10.67
N LYS A 61 8.15 29.16 9.77
CA LYS A 61 9.29 28.47 9.16
C LYS A 61 10.15 29.44 8.35
N GLU A 62 9.52 30.28 7.53
CA GLU A 62 10.21 31.29 6.73
C GLU A 62 10.98 32.29 7.59
N LEU A 63 10.36 32.81 8.66
CA LEU A 63 11.04 33.68 9.63
C LEU A 63 12.27 33.01 10.26
N LYS A 64 12.18 31.71 10.57
CA LYS A 64 13.30 30.95 11.15
C LYS A 64 14.43 30.77 10.13
N LEU A 65 14.10 30.48 8.88
CA LEU A 65 15.05 30.37 7.77
C LEU A 65 15.76 31.70 7.51
N ALA A 66 15.01 32.80 7.38
CA ALA A 66 15.56 34.14 7.16
C ALA A 66 16.50 34.57 8.30
N LYS A 67 16.14 34.31 9.57
CA LYS A 67 17.02 34.55 10.71
C LYS A 67 18.30 33.71 10.64
N LYS A 68 18.19 32.43 10.26
CA LYS A 68 19.35 31.56 10.09
C LYS A 68 20.28 32.08 9.00
N GLN A 69 19.75 32.47 7.85
CA GLN A 69 20.52 33.04 6.74
C GLN A 69 21.22 34.35 7.15
N LYS A 70 20.52 35.28 7.81
CA LYS A 70 21.13 36.51 8.34
C LYS A 70 22.29 36.21 9.30
N ARG A 71 22.13 35.23 10.20
CA ARG A 71 23.19 34.79 11.10
C ARG A 71 24.38 34.17 10.36
N VAL A 72 24.14 33.43 9.29
CA VAL A 72 25.21 32.84 8.45
C VAL A 72 26.00 33.94 7.75
N LEU A 73 25.32 34.90 7.10
CA LEU A 73 25.97 36.04 6.43
C LEU A 73 26.77 36.90 7.43
N GLN A 74 26.22 37.14 8.62
CA GLN A 74 26.93 37.85 9.68
C GLN A 74 28.19 37.11 10.13
N LYS A 75 28.11 35.78 10.31
CA LYS A 75 29.27 34.96 10.67
C LYS A 75 30.33 34.99 9.58
N GLN A 76 29.95 34.88 8.31
CA GLN A 76 30.86 34.93 7.16
C GLN A 76 31.66 36.23 7.07
N ARG A 77 31.07 37.37 7.47
CA ARG A 77 31.76 38.67 7.53
C ARG A 77 32.79 38.78 8.66
N GLY A 78 32.74 37.87 9.65
CA GLY A 78 33.67 37.89 10.78
C GLY A 78 35.06 37.41 10.39
N LYS A 79 36.12 38.12 10.83
CA LYS A 79 37.52 37.80 10.53
C LYS A 79 37.97 36.38 10.97
N LYS A 80 37.19 35.70 11.82
CA LYS A 80 37.45 34.35 12.35
C LYS A 80 36.50 33.28 11.78
N TYR A 81 35.83 33.57 10.66
CA TYR A 81 34.92 32.59 10.06
C TYR A 81 35.68 31.43 9.43
N ILE A 82 35.30 30.21 9.81
CA ILE A 82 35.76 28.97 9.19
C ILE A 82 34.53 28.33 8.53
N ALA A 83 34.57 28.13 7.22
CA ALA A 83 33.49 27.48 6.50
C ALA A 83 33.34 26.03 6.99
N PRO A 84 32.13 25.58 7.39
CA PRO A 84 31.93 24.20 7.77
C PRO A 84 32.21 23.31 6.56
N LYS A 85 33.17 22.39 6.69
CA LYS A 85 33.32 21.30 5.73
C LYS A 85 32.06 20.45 5.84
N GLY A 86 31.36 20.27 4.72
CA GLY A 86 30.10 19.51 4.69
C GLY A 86 30.27 18.14 5.33
N LEU A 87 29.24 17.68 6.04
CA LEU A 87 29.17 16.29 6.47
C LEU A 87 29.22 15.43 5.21
N LYS A 88 30.18 14.50 5.15
CA LYS A 88 30.10 13.43 4.15
C LYS A 88 28.82 12.66 4.46
N VAL A 89 27.86 12.75 3.54
CA VAL A 89 26.66 11.92 3.60
C VAL A 89 27.15 10.48 3.45
N VAL A 90 27.28 9.78 4.58
CA VAL A 90 27.37 8.34 4.56
C VAL A 90 25.95 7.90 4.23
N SER A 91 25.69 7.62 2.95
CA SER A 91 24.52 6.84 2.60
C SER A 91 24.64 5.55 3.39
N ALA A 92 23.83 5.39 4.43
CA ALA A 92 23.59 4.08 4.98
C ALA A 92 22.93 3.30 3.86
N SER A 93 23.73 2.60 3.06
CA SER A 93 23.20 1.58 2.20
C SER A 93 22.65 0.54 3.17
N SER A 94 21.33 0.48 3.29
CA SER A 94 20.66 -0.78 3.57
C SER A 94 20.85 -1.67 2.35
N GLU A 95 22.10 -1.96 2.00
CA GLU A 95 22.40 -3.11 1.18
C GLU A 95 22.00 -4.27 2.07
N LYS A 96 20.82 -4.82 1.80
CA LYS A 96 20.57 -6.24 2.05
C LYS A 96 21.87 -6.91 1.63
N THR A 97 22.55 -7.56 2.57
CA THR A 97 23.72 -8.39 2.27
C THR A 97 23.24 -9.49 1.34
N ILE A 98 23.19 -9.17 0.04
CA ILE A 98 22.90 -10.14 -1.01
C ILE A 98 24.12 -11.03 -0.99
N ASN A 99 23.94 -12.22 -0.40
CA ASN A 99 24.99 -13.20 -0.32
C ASN A 99 25.48 -13.47 -1.74
N THR A 100 26.78 -13.32 -1.99
CA THR A 100 27.34 -13.41 -3.35
C THR A 100 27.08 -14.78 -3.98
N GLU A 101 26.91 -15.80 -3.13
CA GLU A 101 26.54 -17.17 -3.50
C GLU A 101 25.11 -17.24 -4.06
N ASP A 102 24.13 -16.63 -3.40
CA ASP A 102 22.72 -16.61 -3.85
C ASP A 102 22.57 -15.95 -5.21
N LEU A 103 23.35 -14.88 -5.46
CA LEU A 103 23.32 -14.17 -6.74
C LEU A 103 23.96 -14.99 -7.88
N GLN A 104 24.97 -15.81 -7.57
CA GLN A 104 25.56 -16.74 -8.52
C GLN A 104 24.60 -17.91 -8.83
N GLU A 105 23.94 -18.45 -7.81
CA GLU A 105 22.96 -19.52 -7.96
C GLU A 105 21.73 -19.03 -8.76
N LYS A 106 21.24 -17.82 -8.46
CA LYS A 106 20.14 -17.18 -9.22
C LYS A 106 20.48 -17.05 -10.71
N LYS A 107 21.71 -16.61 -11.03
CA LYS A 107 22.19 -16.51 -12.41
C LYS A 107 22.34 -17.86 -13.09
N ARG A 108 22.79 -18.89 -12.38
CA ARG A 108 22.92 -20.25 -12.90
C ARG A 108 21.56 -20.81 -13.29
N LEU A 109 20.61 -20.81 -12.35
CA LEU A 109 19.24 -21.32 -12.55
C LEU A 109 18.52 -20.59 -13.68
N TYR A 110 18.66 -19.26 -13.75
CA TYR A 110 18.06 -18.47 -14.82
C TYR A 110 18.60 -18.84 -16.21
N LYS A 111 19.92 -18.98 -16.36
CA LYS A 111 20.53 -19.38 -17.64
C LYS A 111 20.09 -20.77 -18.07
N GLU A 112 20.03 -21.69 -17.10
CA GLU A 112 19.61 -23.07 -17.32
C GLU A 112 18.15 -23.12 -17.78
N ALA A 113 17.23 -22.48 -17.04
CA ALA A 113 15.83 -22.38 -17.44
C ALA A 113 15.65 -21.70 -18.81
N MET A 114 16.31 -20.57 -19.05
CA MET A 114 16.18 -19.80 -20.28
C MET A 114 16.58 -20.62 -21.51
N PHE A 115 17.63 -21.44 -21.43
CA PHE A 115 18.05 -22.32 -22.52
C PHE A 115 16.96 -23.33 -22.93
N HIS A 116 16.12 -23.76 -21.99
CA HIS A 116 15.05 -24.72 -22.24
C HIS A 116 13.77 -24.08 -22.78
N VAL A 117 13.45 -22.87 -22.33
CA VAL A 117 12.17 -22.20 -22.64
C VAL A 117 12.29 -21.12 -23.72
N HIS A 118 13.47 -20.86 -24.26
CA HIS A 118 13.66 -19.79 -25.26
C HIS A 118 12.77 -19.99 -26.50
N PRO A 119 12.05 -18.95 -26.98
CA PRO A 119 11.13 -19.07 -28.11
C PRO A 119 11.82 -19.52 -29.41
N ASP A 120 13.09 -19.16 -29.60
CA ASP A 120 13.89 -19.55 -30.78
C ASP A 120 14.02 -21.08 -30.93
N LYS A 121 14.01 -21.83 -29.83
CA LYS A 121 14.03 -23.30 -29.85
C LYS A 121 12.75 -23.91 -30.43
N PHE A 122 11.66 -23.14 -30.42
CA PHE A 122 10.34 -23.55 -30.87
C PHE A 122 9.92 -22.87 -32.18
N SER A 123 10.82 -22.14 -32.84
CA SER A 123 10.56 -21.31 -34.05
C SER A 123 9.79 -22.04 -35.16
N MET A 124 9.94 -23.37 -35.26
CA MET A 124 9.25 -24.20 -36.26
C MET A 124 7.80 -24.55 -35.92
N LYS A 125 7.30 -24.20 -34.72
CA LYS A 125 5.93 -24.51 -34.26
C LYS A 125 5.28 -23.28 -33.64
N PRO A 126 4.42 -22.55 -34.36
CA PRO A 126 3.89 -21.25 -33.92
C PRO A 126 3.17 -21.32 -32.57
N GLU A 127 2.36 -22.35 -32.33
CA GLU A 127 1.67 -22.55 -31.05
C GLU A 127 2.63 -22.71 -29.86
N HIS A 128 3.78 -23.36 -30.05
CA HIS A 128 4.78 -23.51 -29.00
C HIS A 128 5.66 -22.27 -28.85
N THR A 129 5.81 -21.43 -29.88
CA THR A 129 6.54 -20.16 -29.78
C THR A 129 5.83 -19.14 -28.89
N GLU A 130 4.50 -19.06 -28.98
CA GLU A 130 3.69 -18.17 -28.14
C GLU A 130 3.77 -18.62 -26.68
N LEU A 131 3.57 -19.92 -26.41
CA LEU A 131 3.71 -20.48 -25.06
C LEU A 131 5.11 -20.31 -24.47
N ALA A 132 6.16 -20.49 -25.29
CA ALA A 132 7.54 -20.26 -24.88
C ALA A 132 7.80 -18.78 -24.55
N THR A 133 7.16 -17.86 -25.27
CA THR A 133 7.24 -16.42 -25.00
C THR A 133 6.58 -16.08 -23.66
N GLU A 134 5.45 -16.69 -23.34
CA GLU A 134 4.79 -16.49 -22.03
C GLU A 134 5.58 -17.07 -20.85
N VAL A 135 6.20 -18.24 -21.04
CA VAL A 135 7.03 -18.87 -19.99
C VAL A 135 8.31 -18.06 -19.78
N THR A 136 8.91 -17.51 -20.84
CA THR A 136 10.10 -16.67 -20.74
C THR A 136 9.84 -15.31 -20.12
N THR A 137 8.71 -14.66 -20.40
CA THR A 137 8.35 -13.39 -19.74
C THR A 137 8.16 -13.58 -18.24
N LYS A 138 7.50 -14.67 -17.81
CA LYS A 138 7.36 -15.03 -16.39
C LYS A 138 8.71 -15.34 -15.74
N LEU A 139 9.59 -16.08 -16.41
CA LEU A 139 10.94 -16.33 -15.91
C LEU A 139 11.74 -15.03 -15.68
N ILE A 140 11.62 -14.07 -16.62
CA ILE A 140 12.25 -12.75 -16.50
C ILE A 140 11.67 -11.97 -15.32
N GLN A 141 10.36 -12.06 -15.10
CA GLN A 141 9.69 -11.39 -13.97
C GLN A 141 10.17 -11.94 -12.63
N ILE A 142 10.14 -13.27 -12.44
CA ILE A 142 10.60 -13.95 -11.22
C ILE A 142 12.09 -13.62 -10.95
N TYR A 143 12.91 -13.56 -12.00
CA TYR A 143 14.32 -13.21 -11.85
C TYR A 143 14.53 -11.76 -11.36
N LYS A 144 13.68 -10.81 -11.77
CA LYS A 144 13.80 -9.39 -11.39
C LYS A 144 13.19 -9.08 -10.03
N GLU A 145 12.06 -9.68 -9.71
CA GLU A 145 11.21 -9.27 -8.58
C GLU A 145 11.33 -10.19 -7.36
N ASP A 146 11.55 -11.50 -7.56
CA ASP A 146 11.36 -12.50 -6.50
C ASP A 146 12.66 -13.06 -5.88
N ASP A 147 12.47 -13.78 -4.78
CA ASP A 147 13.50 -14.45 -3.98
C ASP A 147 14.02 -15.75 -4.64
N LEU A 148 15.22 -16.19 -4.27
CA LEU A 148 15.90 -17.37 -4.83
C LEU A 148 15.04 -18.64 -4.79
N GLU A 149 14.25 -18.81 -3.74
CA GLU A 149 13.38 -19.96 -3.52
C GLU A 149 12.29 -20.09 -4.61
N THR A 150 11.69 -18.97 -5.01
CA THR A 150 10.68 -18.94 -6.08
C THR A 150 11.27 -19.32 -7.43
N LEU A 151 12.51 -18.89 -7.71
CA LEU A 151 13.22 -19.24 -8.94
C LEU A 151 13.58 -20.73 -8.97
N LYS A 152 13.97 -21.31 -7.83
CA LYS A 152 14.21 -22.76 -7.70
C LYS A 152 12.94 -23.57 -7.96
N ALA A 153 11.81 -23.14 -7.42
CA ALA A 153 10.51 -23.78 -7.65
C ALA A 153 10.10 -23.70 -9.12
N TYR A 154 10.23 -22.51 -9.74
CA TYR A 154 9.89 -22.32 -11.15
C TYR A 154 10.84 -23.09 -12.09
N HIS A 155 12.12 -23.15 -11.75
CA HIS A 155 13.09 -23.99 -12.44
C HIS A 155 12.69 -25.47 -12.36
N ALA A 156 12.43 -26.01 -11.17
CA ALA A 156 11.99 -27.39 -11.00
C ALA A 156 10.74 -27.71 -11.84
N HIS A 157 9.80 -26.76 -11.91
CA HIS A 157 8.58 -26.87 -12.71
C HIS A 157 8.85 -26.89 -14.23
N ILE A 158 9.82 -26.11 -14.74
CA ILE A 158 10.25 -26.18 -16.15
C ILE A 158 10.87 -27.55 -16.48
N PHE A 159 11.61 -28.15 -15.53
CA PHE A 159 12.32 -29.41 -15.73
C PHE A 159 11.49 -30.66 -15.40
N SER A 160 10.31 -30.54 -14.80
CA SER A 160 9.50 -31.69 -14.33
C SER A 160 8.75 -32.46 -15.43
N ASN A 161 9.22 -32.44 -16.68
CA ASN A 161 8.60 -33.10 -17.85
C ASN A 161 7.12 -32.73 -18.12
N VAL A 162 6.69 -31.60 -17.56
CA VAL A 162 5.35 -31.01 -17.74
C VAL A 162 5.34 -30.30 -19.11
N SER A 163 4.33 -30.55 -19.94
CA SER A 163 4.26 -29.97 -21.29
C SER A 163 4.21 -28.44 -21.22
N LEU A 164 4.72 -27.71 -22.23
CA LEU A 164 4.63 -26.23 -22.30
C LEU A 164 3.19 -25.71 -22.13
N THR A 165 2.20 -26.53 -22.50
CA THR A 165 0.77 -26.26 -22.32
C THR A 165 0.32 -26.35 -20.87
N GLU A 166 0.96 -27.15 -20.04
CA GLU A 166 0.69 -27.26 -18.61
C GLU A 166 1.44 -26.20 -17.81
N LEU A 167 2.64 -25.79 -18.27
CA LEU A 167 3.42 -24.67 -17.70
C LEU A 167 2.68 -23.32 -17.80
N THR A 168 1.83 -23.16 -18.81
CA THR A 168 0.97 -21.98 -19.00
C THR A 168 -0.37 -22.14 -18.29
N LYS A 169 -0.92 -23.36 -18.23
CA LYS A 169 -2.14 -23.66 -17.45
C LYS A 169 -1.94 -23.54 -15.94
N THR A 170 -0.77 -23.86 -15.39
CA THR A 170 -0.50 -23.67 -13.95
C THR A 170 -0.36 -22.20 -13.53
N ALA A 171 -0.27 -21.28 -14.49
CA ALA A 171 -0.43 -19.84 -14.24
C ALA A 171 -1.89 -19.36 -14.29
N ASN A 172 -2.80 -20.21 -14.79
CA ASN A 172 -4.24 -20.06 -14.70
C ASN A 172 -4.86 -21.26 -13.97
N VAL A 173 -4.19 -21.73 -12.92
CA VAL A 173 -4.90 -22.33 -11.80
C VAL A 173 -5.53 -21.15 -11.02
N GLN A 174 -6.43 -20.43 -11.69
CA GLN A 174 -7.78 -20.39 -11.16
C GLN A 174 -8.21 -21.86 -11.12
N ILE A 175 -7.82 -22.51 -10.01
CA ILE A 175 -8.60 -23.57 -9.37
C ILE A 175 -10.03 -23.17 -9.69
N HIS A 176 -10.81 -24.01 -10.39
CA HIS A 176 -12.23 -23.77 -10.62
C HIS A 176 -12.81 -23.07 -9.40
N ALA A 177 -12.86 -21.75 -9.47
CA ALA A 177 -13.03 -20.93 -8.30
C ALA A 177 -14.54 -20.97 -8.22
N SER A 178 -15.05 -21.95 -7.46
CA SER A 178 -16.50 -22.11 -7.34
C SER A 178 -17.05 -20.73 -7.03
N GLU A 179 -18.21 -20.39 -7.59
CA GLU A 179 -18.79 -19.03 -7.50
C GLU A 179 -18.77 -18.49 -6.05
N THR A 180 -18.81 -19.40 -5.06
CA THR A 180 -18.66 -19.13 -3.63
C THR A 180 -17.29 -18.58 -3.18
N SER A 181 -16.19 -18.94 -3.83
CA SER A 181 -14.82 -18.56 -3.42
C SER A 181 -14.55 -17.06 -3.61
N HIS A 182 -15.01 -16.49 -4.73
CA HIS A 182 -14.94 -15.05 -4.97
C HIS A 182 -15.77 -14.26 -3.93
N ILE A 183 -16.95 -14.76 -3.58
CA ILE A 183 -17.83 -14.14 -2.57
C ILE A 183 -17.18 -14.22 -1.18
N LYS A 184 -16.55 -15.35 -0.82
CA LYS A 184 -15.83 -15.49 0.45
C LYS A 184 -14.67 -14.50 0.56
N ILE A 185 -13.86 -14.34 -0.50
CA ILE A 185 -12.78 -13.35 -0.54
C ILE A 185 -13.36 -11.94 -0.38
N ALA A 186 -14.46 -11.61 -1.07
CA ALA A 186 -15.12 -10.31 -0.93
C ALA A 186 -15.59 -10.07 0.52
N ILE A 187 -16.21 -11.05 1.17
CA ILE A 187 -16.60 -10.99 2.59
C ILE A 187 -15.39 -10.73 3.49
N GLU A 188 -14.28 -11.45 3.29
CA GLU A 188 -13.07 -11.27 4.10
C GLU A 188 -12.46 -9.88 3.94
N THR A 189 -12.36 -9.39 2.70
CA THR A 189 -11.86 -8.03 2.44
C THR A 189 -12.76 -6.98 3.07
N LEU A 190 -14.08 -7.16 3.03
CA LEU A 190 -15.03 -6.21 3.60
C LEU A 190 -15.04 -6.25 5.12
N LYS A 191 -14.87 -7.42 5.74
CA LYS A 191 -14.61 -7.57 7.18
C LYS A 191 -13.32 -6.86 7.60
N ALA A 192 -12.25 -6.98 6.83
CA ALA A 192 -10.99 -6.27 7.09
C ALA A 192 -11.17 -4.74 7.02
N LYS A 193 -11.89 -4.24 6.01
CA LYS A 193 -12.24 -2.82 5.88
C LYS A 193 -13.11 -2.33 7.04
N LEU A 194 -14.13 -3.10 7.44
CA LEU A 194 -14.96 -2.80 8.61
C LEU A 194 -14.13 -2.74 9.89
N HIS A 195 -13.19 -3.67 10.08
CA HIS A 195 -12.29 -3.64 11.23
C HIS A 195 -11.39 -2.40 11.23
N GLN A 196 -10.85 -2.01 10.08
CA GLN A 196 -10.08 -0.75 9.94
C GLN A 196 -10.96 0.48 10.24
N LEU A 197 -12.18 0.52 9.72
CA LEU A 197 -13.11 1.63 9.93
C LEU A 197 -13.53 1.75 11.40
N LYS A 198 -13.85 0.63 12.06
CA LYS A 198 -14.18 0.58 13.49
C LYS A 198 -12.99 0.99 14.37
N ASN A 199 -11.77 0.69 13.94
CA ASN A 199 -10.54 1.10 14.62
C ASN A 199 -10.11 2.54 14.31
N SER A 200 -10.73 3.21 13.34
CA SER A 200 -10.44 4.60 13.04
C SER A 200 -10.75 5.49 14.24
N SER A 201 -9.92 6.52 14.46
CA SER A 201 -10.08 7.41 15.61
C SER A 201 -11.44 8.11 15.63
N LEU A 202 -11.99 8.45 14.46
CA LEU A 202 -13.30 9.11 14.34
C LEU A 202 -14.44 8.19 14.77
N HIS A 203 -14.39 6.91 14.39
CA HIS A 203 -15.37 5.94 14.84
C HIS A 203 -15.30 5.72 16.36
N LYS A 204 -14.09 5.63 16.92
CA LYS A 204 -13.91 5.52 18.38
C LYS A 204 -14.52 6.71 19.12
N ILE A 205 -14.32 7.92 18.62
CA ILE A 205 -14.93 9.13 19.20
C ILE A 205 -16.46 9.03 19.17
N LEU A 206 -17.04 8.58 18.06
CA LEU A 206 -18.50 8.38 17.94
C LEU A 206 -19.05 7.31 18.89
N THR A 207 -18.25 6.32 19.27
CA THR A 207 -18.68 5.25 20.20
C THR A 207 -18.38 5.52 21.66
N GLU A 208 -17.29 6.23 21.96
CA GLU A 208 -16.78 6.43 23.33
C GLU A 208 -17.33 7.72 23.96
N TYR A 209 -17.63 8.76 23.17
CA TYR A 209 -18.19 10.00 23.69
C TYR A 209 -19.72 9.91 23.79
N GLU A 210 -20.28 10.27 24.95
CA GLU A 210 -21.72 10.42 25.13
C GLU A 210 -22.32 11.47 24.19
N ASN A 211 -21.54 12.52 23.89
CA ASN A 211 -21.92 13.54 22.93
C ASN A 211 -20.72 13.93 22.03
N PRO A 212 -20.75 13.59 20.72
CA PRO A 212 -19.69 13.93 19.77
C PRO A 212 -19.40 15.43 19.62
N TYR A 213 -20.34 16.31 19.99
CA TYR A 213 -20.13 17.76 19.95
C TYR A 213 -19.13 18.26 21.00
N VAL A 214 -19.00 17.56 22.13
CA VAL A 214 -18.05 17.92 23.20
C VAL A 214 -16.61 17.87 22.68
N PHE A 215 -16.29 16.87 21.85
CA PHE A 215 -14.99 16.75 21.22
C PHE A 215 -14.65 17.96 20.32
N ILE A 216 -15.64 18.55 19.67
CA ILE A 216 -15.43 19.74 18.83
C ILE A 216 -15.05 20.94 19.68
N ASP A 217 -15.71 21.11 20.83
CA ASP A 217 -15.41 22.19 21.75
C ASP A 217 -14.00 22.05 22.35
N GLU A 218 -13.60 20.82 22.70
CA GLU A 218 -12.22 20.52 23.10
C GLU A 218 -11.21 20.90 22.00
N LEU A 219 -11.50 20.52 20.75
CA LEU A 219 -10.64 20.88 19.62
C LEU A 219 -10.58 22.40 19.41
N LYS A 220 -11.69 23.12 19.52
CA LYS A 220 -11.70 24.59 19.43
C LYS A 220 -10.81 25.23 20.48
N VAL A 221 -10.86 24.74 21.72
CA VAL A 221 -9.98 25.22 22.81
C VAL A 221 -8.51 24.96 22.46
N TYR A 222 -8.20 23.75 21.98
CA TYR A 222 -6.84 23.40 21.53
C TYR A 222 -6.33 24.31 20.41
N TYR A 223 -7.13 24.51 19.36
CA TYR A 223 -6.75 25.36 18.22
C TYR A 223 -6.59 26.82 18.63
N LYS A 224 -7.46 27.34 19.50
CA LYS A 224 -7.37 28.71 20.02
C LYS A 224 -6.05 28.94 20.77
N ASP A 225 -5.64 28.01 21.64
CA ASP A 225 -4.35 28.10 22.34
C ASP A 225 -3.17 28.03 21.35
N LYS A 226 -3.21 27.07 20.41
CA LYS A 226 -2.17 26.90 19.38
C LYS A 226 -2.02 28.14 18.50
N LEU A 227 -3.12 28.72 18.03
CA LEU A 227 -3.15 29.97 17.27
C LEU A 227 -2.59 31.13 18.09
N SER A 228 -2.97 31.26 19.37
CA SER A 228 -2.42 32.31 20.24
C SER A 228 -0.89 32.24 20.34
N LYS A 229 -0.33 31.02 20.44
CA LYS A 229 1.11 30.78 20.49
C LYS A 229 1.78 31.06 19.14
N LEU A 230 1.17 30.65 18.03
CA LEU A 230 1.70 30.90 16.68
C LEU A 230 1.67 32.39 16.33
N ARG A 231 0.55 33.09 16.52
CA ARG A 231 0.41 34.54 16.30
C ARG A 231 1.47 35.34 17.07
N LYS A 232 1.75 34.98 18.33
CA LYS A 232 2.83 35.59 19.12
C LYS A 232 4.22 35.40 18.48
N ARG A 233 4.49 34.22 17.91
CA ARG A 233 5.77 33.88 17.27
C ARG A 233 5.93 34.51 15.87
N THR A 234 4.83 34.70 15.14
CA THR A 234 4.81 35.27 13.78
C THR A 234 4.55 36.77 13.75
N ARG A 235 4.27 37.43 14.89
CA ARG A 235 4.02 38.89 14.99
C ARG A 235 5.03 39.77 14.24
N LYS A 236 6.28 39.33 14.09
CA LYS A 236 7.33 40.08 13.37
C LYS A 236 7.23 40.03 11.84
N ALA A 237 6.43 39.14 11.27
CA ALA A 237 6.19 39.08 9.83
C ALA A 237 5.15 40.13 9.38
N PHE A 238 4.26 40.55 10.28
CA PHE A 238 3.17 41.49 10.00
C PHE A 238 3.45 42.92 10.52
N LYS A 239 4.70 43.20 10.90
CA LYS A 239 5.19 44.52 11.30
C LYS A 239 6.12 45.06 10.22
#